data_AF-A0A1J4MKW8-F1
#
_entry.id   AF-A0A1J4MKW8-F1
#
_cell.length_a   1.000
_cell.length_b   1.000
_cell.length_c   1.000
_cell.angle_alpha   90.00
_cell.angle_beta   90.00
_cell.angle_gamma   90.00
#
_symmetry.space_group_name_H-M   'P 1'
#
loop_
_entity.id
_entity.type
_entity.pdbx_description
1 polymer ?
#
loop_
_entity_poly.entity_id
_entity_poly.type
_entity_poly.pdbx_seq_one_letter_code
_entity_poly.pdbx_strand_id
1 'polypeptide(L)'
;MMTKHSGGYIDPLDDNGIIFSKSLSEEFNIFGSQATNVNISISVVTFSDPMLIPSNQKGKFISGKEMIEHCLRESNAEFKVKNYYCFYPKLWQNYDLYSTIGLNSPMPPFKKYHLLQVVSSDNLLPHQILFIDDDIRNCKQALQDGFIVLHVGGDTGFSFKSISVDFYKSC
;
A
#
# COMPACT_ATOMS: atom_id res chain seq x y z
N MET A 1 1.67 5.82 5.58
CA MET A 1 0.45 5.15 6.06
C MET A 1 -0.53 6.20 6.53
N MET A 2 -1.81 6.04 6.20
CA MET A 2 -2.82 7.08 6.40
C MET A 2 -3.57 6.85 7.72
N THR A 3 -3.99 7.93 8.39
CA THR A 3 -4.78 7.89 9.64
C THR A 3 -6.27 7.72 9.38
N LYS A 4 -6.70 7.72 8.11
CA LYS A 4 -8.07 7.52 7.66
C LYS A 4 -8.12 6.47 6.56
N HIS A 5 -9.18 5.67 6.56
CA HIS A 5 -9.43 4.68 5.51
C HIS A 5 -10.31 5.28 4.41
N SER A 6 -9.91 5.14 3.15
CA SER A 6 -10.70 5.60 2.00
C SER A 6 -11.72 4.57 1.51
N GLY A 7 -11.57 3.29 1.85
CA GLY A 7 -12.35 2.22 1.21
C GLY A 7 -11.91 1.89 -0.23
N GLY A 8 -10.79 2.47 -0.70
CA GLY A 8 -10.17 2.15 -1.99
C GLY A 8 -10.36 3.21 -3.09
N TYR A 9 -11.13 4.27 -2.84
CA TYR A 9 -11.23 5.45 -3.71
C TYR A 9 -11.87 6.61 -2.93
N ILE A 10 -11.68 7.87 -3.36
CA ILE A 10 -12.27 9.06 -2.73
C ILE A 10 -12.80 10.03 -3.77
N ASP A 11 -13.79 10.86 -3.40
CA ASP A 11 -14.07 12.11 -4.11
C ASP A 11 -13.22 13.19 -3.43
N PRO A 12 -12.17 13.72 -4.08
CA PRO A 12 -11.26 14.66 -3.44
C PRO A 12 -11.91 16.01 -3.08
N LEU A 13 -13.14 16.25 -3.56
CA LEU A 13 -13.89 17.50 -3.34
C LEU A 13 -14.94 17.38 -2.23
N ASP A 14 -15.25 16.17 -1.76
CA ASP A 14 -16.17 15.98 -0.63
C ASP A 14 -15.45 16.06 0.72
N ASP A 15 -16.22 16.24 1.80
CA ASP A 15 -15.67 16.42 3.15
C ASP A 15 -14.78 15.24 3.58
N ASN A 16 -15.18 14.00 3.25
CA ASN A 16 -14.43 12.81 3.62
C ASN A 16 -13.12 12.71 2.82
N GLY A 17 -13.15 13.06 1.54
CA GLY A 17 -11.99 13.12 0.67
C GLY A 17 -11.01 14.18 1.13
N ILE A 18 -11.48 15.40 1.45
CA ILE A 18 -10.64 16.47 1.99
C ILE A 18 -9.94 16.04 3.28
N ILE A 19 -10.67 15.37 4.18
CA ILE A 19 -10.10 14.82 5.42
C ILE A 19 -9.05 13.74 5.11
N PHE A 20 -9.37 12.80 4.21
CA PHE A 20 -8.44 11.75 3.80
C PHE A 20 -7.17 12.32 3.15
N SER A 21 -7.29 13.36 2.33
CA SER A 21 -6.16 13.97 1.62
C SER A 21 -5.10 14.55 2.56
N LYS A 22 -5.46 14.88 3.80
CA LYS A 22 -4.55 15.39 4.84
C LYS A 22 -4.20 14.36 5.90
N SER A 23 -4.47 13.07 5.63
CA SER A 23 -4.39 12.01 6.64
C SER A 23 -3.05 11.29 6.72
N LEU A 24 -2.00 11.76 6.02
CA LEU A 24 -0.66 11.21 6.21
C LEU A 24 -0.23 11.38 7.66
N SER A 25 0.16 10.29 8.33
CA SER A 25 0.75 10.39 9.67
C SER A 25 2.07 11.17 9.61
N GLU A 26 2.24 12.14 10.53
CA GLU A 26 3.47 12.90 10.71
C GLU A 26 4.68 11.98 10.94
N GLU A 27 4.52 10.95 11.78
CA GLU A 27 5.59 10.00 12.08
C GLU A 27 5.98 9.17 10.84
N PHE A 28 5.02 8.86 9.97
CA PHE A 28 5.34 8.21 8.69
C PHE A 28 6.02 9.17 7.71
N ASN A 29 5.67 10.46 7.73
CA ASN A 29 6.33 11.45 6.89
C ASN A 29 7.82 11.58 7.27
N ILE A 30 8.11 11.65 8.58
CA ILE A 30 9.47 11.65 9.11
C ILE A 30 10.19 10.36 8.71
N PHE A 31 9.57 9.19 8.91
CA PHE A 31 10.14 7.91 8.50
C PHE A 31 10.49 7.89 7.00
N GLY A 32 9.56 8.33 6.15
CA GLY A 32 9.76 8.33 4.70
C GLY A 32 10.86 9.30 4.24
N SER A 33 10.94 10.47 4.88
CA SER A 33 12.01 11.45 4.67
C SER A 33 13.38 10.85 5.01
N GLN A 34 13.49 10.21 6.18
CA GLN A 34 14.73 9.55 6.59
C GLN A 34 15.10 8.37 5.69
N ALA A 35 14.15 7.53 5.29
CA ALA A 35 14.38 6.44 4.34
C ALA A 35 14.95 6.97 3.01
N THR A 36 14.39 8.06 2.49
CA THR A 36 14.89 8.72 1.27
C THR A 36 16.32 9.22 1.45
N ASN A 37 16.64 9.84 2.59
CA ASN A 37 17.99 10.36 2.90
C ASN A 37 19.07 9.27 2.94
N VAL A 38 18.70 8.02 3.23
CA VAL A 38 19.61 6.87 3.25
C VAL A 38 19.47 5.96 2.01
N ASN A 39 18.87 6.48 0.92
CA ASN A 39 18.67 5.78 -0.35
C ASN A 39 17.81 4.51 -0.27
N ILE A 40 16.86 4.44 0.67
CA ILE A 40 15.85 3.40 0.72
C ILE A 40 14.62 3.88 -0.06
N SER A 41 14.26 3.16 -1.13
CA SER A 41 13.08 3.46 -1.93
C SER A 41 11.79 2.99 -1.27
N ILE A 42 10.72 3.78 -1.41
CA ILE A 42 9.40 3.46 -0.89
C ILE A 42 8.48 3.07 -2.06
N SER A 43 7.87 1.89 -1.97
CA SER A 43 6.82 1.43 -2.88
C SER A 43 5.52 1.26 -2.10
N VAL A 44 4.37 1.58 -2.70
CA VAL A 44 3.07 1.44 -2.05
C VAL A 44 2.32 0.23 -2.60
N VAL A 45 1.88 -0.64 -1.69
CA VAL A 45 1.02 -1.79 -2.00
C VAL A 45 -0.35 -1.60 -1.33
N THR A 46 -1.40 -1.39 -2.11
CA THR A 46 -2.73 -1.03 -1.58
C THR A 46 -3.86 -1.75 -2.32
N PHE A 47 -5.01 -1.88 -1.67
CA PHE A 47 -6.25 -2.37 -2.27
C PHE A 47 -7.12 -1.19 -2.72
N SER A 48 -6.56 -0.33 -3.56
CA SER A 48 -7.16 0.90 -4.05
C SER A 48 -7.28 0.82 -5.57
N ASP A 49 -8.04 -0.16 -6.02
CA ASP A 49 -8.09 -0.54 -7.43
C ASP A 49 -9.02 0.40 -8.21
N PRO A 50 -8.60 0.96 -9.36
CA PRO A 50 -9.50 1.77 -10.20
C PRO A 50 -10.77 1.05 -10.65
N MET A 51 -10.76 -0.28 -10.70
CA MET A 51 -11.96 -1.07 -10.98
C MET A 51 -13.01 -1.03 -9.86
N LEU A 52 -12.67 -0.54 -8.66
CA LEU A 52 -13.63 -0.31 -7.59
C LEU A 52 -14.54 0.89 -7.88
N ILE A 53 -14.10 1.84 -8.71
CA ILE A 53 -14.89 3.03 -9.02
C ILE A 53 -16.01 2.65 -10.00
N PRO A 54 -17.29 2.87 -9.64
CA PRO A 54 -18.41 2.63 -10.55
C PRO A 54 -18.25 3.42 -11.86
N SER A 55 -18.62 2.83 -13.01
CA SER A 55 -18.43 3.46 -14.32
C SER A 55 -19.06 4.85 -14.45
N ASN A 56 -20.21 5.08 -13.79
CA ASN A 56 -20.90 6.37 -13.77
C ASN A 56 -20.23 7.42 -12.85
N GLN A 57 -19.13 7.06 -12.18
CA GLN A 57 -18.41 7.90 -11.22
C GLN A 57 -16.93 8.13 -11.58
N LYS A 58 -16.45 7.59 -12.71
CA LYS A 58 -15.03 7.61 -13.13
C LYS A 58 -14.41 8.99 -13.39
N GLY A 59 -15.21 10.06 -13.47
CA GLY A 59 -14.71 11.44 -13.56
C GLY A 59 -14.74 12.22 -12.24
N LYS A 60 -15.31 11.61 -11.19
CA LYS A 60 -15.54 12.24 -9.89
C LYS A 60 -14.59 11.70 -8.83
N PHE A 61 -14.37 10.39 -8.81
CA PHE A 61 -13.55 9.74 -7.80
C PHE A 61 -12.16 9.40 -8.33
N ILE A 62 -11.18 9.42 -7.43
CA ILE A 62 -9.79 9.02 -7.69
C ILE A 62 -9.44 7.79 -6.83
N SER A 63 -8.55 6.94 -7.33
CA SER A 63 -8.10 5.71 -6.67
C SER A 63 -6.62 5.45 -6.93
N GLY A 64 -6.09 4.39 -6.34
CA GLY A 64 -4.74 3.89 -6.60
C GLY A 64 -3.68 4.96 -6.49
N LYS A 65 -2.82 5.03 -7.52
CA LYS A 65 -1.73 5.99 -7.62
C LYS A 65 -2.22 7.44 -7.45
N GLU A 66 -3.25 7.84 -8.19
CA GLU A 66 -3.76 9.22 -8.19
C GLU A 66 -4.22 9.65 -6.80
N MET A 67 -4.98 8.78 -6.11
CA MET A 67 -5.43 9.03 -4.74
C MET A 67 -4.24 9.16 -3.76
N ILE A 68 -3.24 8.30 -3.88
CA ILE A 68 -2.06 8.34 -3.00
C ILE A 68 -1.24 9.61 -3.27
N GLU A 69 -0.94 9.92 -4.53
CA GLU A 69 -0.20 11.13 -4.90
C GLU A 69 -0.93 12.40 -4.46
N HIS A 70 -2.26 12.42 -4.59
CA HIS A 70 -3.08 13.52 -4.10
C HIS A 70 -2.91 13.69 -2.59
N CYS A 71 -3.03 12.62 -1.80
CA CYS A 71 -2.87 12.68 -0.35
C CYS A 71 -1.45 13.10 0.07
N LEU A 72 -0.40 12.56 -0.58
CA LEU A 72 0.99 12.95 -0.30
C LEU A 72 1.23 14.44 -0.56
N ARG A 73 0.68 14.97 -1.66
CA ARG A 73 0.80 16.40 -2.02
C ARG A 73 0.06 17.29 -1.01
N GLU A 74 -1.20 16.99 -0.71
CA GLU A 74 -2.01 17.76 0.24
C GLU A 74 -1.49 17.67 1.68
N SER A 75 -0.75 16.61 2.02
CA SER A 75 -0.11 16.44 3.33
C SER A 75 1.32 16.99 3.41
N ASN A 76 1.83 17.64 2.36
CA ASN A 76 3.22 18.10 2.25
C ASN A 76 4.25 16.99 2.57
N ALA A 77 4.08 15.81 1.97
CA ALA A 77 5.00 14.70 2.17
C ALA A 77 6.43 15.06 1.72
N GLU A 78 7.42 14.69 2.53
CA GLU A 78 8.84 14.97 2.31
C GLU A 78 9.58 13.82 1.61
N PHE A 79 8.85 12.84 1.08
CA PHE A 79 9.39 11.69 0.39
C PHE A 79 8.63 11.42 -0.90
N LYS A 80 9.24 10.61 -1.79
CA LYS A 80 8.62 10.16 -3.04
C LYS A 80 8.37 8.66 -3.00
N VAL A 81 7.26 8.25 -3.60
CA VAL A 81 6.97 6.85 -3.85
C VAL A 81 7.50 6.48 -5.23
N LYS A 82 8.24 5.38 -5.31
CA LYS A 82 8.85 4.85 -6.53
C LYS A 82 7.82 4.12 -7.39
N ASN A 83 7.11 3.15 -6.80
CA ASN A 83 6.15 2.30 -7.48
C ASN A 83 4.83 2.21 -6.71
N TYR A 84 3.75 1.98 -7.45
CA TYR A 84 2.39 1.85 -6.93
C TYR A 84 1.76 0.55 -7.43
N TYR A 85 1.38 -0.32 -6.51
CA TYR A 85 0.69 -1.57 -6.81
C TYR A 85 -0.67 -1.51 -6.13
N CYS A 86 -1.71 -1.25 -6.90
CA CYS A 86 -3.01 -0.83 -6.38
C CYS A 86 -4.13 -1.85 -6.58
N PHE A 87 -3.80 -3.08 -6.96
CA PHE A 87 -4.81 -4.09 -7.30
C PHE A 87 -5.59 -4.60 -6.09
N TYR A 88 -6.90 -4.85 -6.24
CA TYR A 88 -7.70 -5.49 -5.22
C TYR A 88 -8.00 -6.95 -5.58
N PRO A 89 -7.41 -7.96 -4.91
CA PRO A 89 -7.43 -9.35 -5.36
C PRO A 89 -8.82 -9.89 -5.73
N LYS A 90 -9.87 -9.50 -5.01
CA LYS A 90 -11.25 -9.96 -5.27
C LYS A 90 -11.77 -9.61 -6.67
N LEU A 91 -11.22 -8.59 -7.33
CA LEU A 91 -11.61 -8.22 -8.69
C LEU A 91 -10.88 -9.06 -9.75
N TRP A 92 -9.73 -9.64 -9.41
CA TRP A 92 -8.82 -10.34 -10.34
C TRP A 92 -8.94 -11.85 -10.23
N GLN A 93 -10.17 -12.35 -10.26
CA GLN A 93 -10.48 -13.78 -10.11
C GLN A 93 -10.80 -14.48 -11.43
N ASN A 94 -11.24 -13.72 -12.44
CA ASN A 94 -11.59 -14.24 -13.76
C ASN A 94 -10.37 -14.25 -14.69
N TYR A 95 -10.25 -15.28 -15.54
CA TYR A 95 -9.15 -15.43 -16.50
C TYR A 95 -8.96 -14.20 -17.39
N ASP A 96 -10.06 -13.67 -17.94
CA ASP A 96 -10.04 -12.49 -18.80
C ASP A 96 -9.51 -11.23 -18.11
N LEU A 97 -9.51 -11.20 -16.77
CA LEU A 97 -8.95 -10.09 -16.00
C LEU A 97 -7.50 -10.39 -15.60
N TYR A 98 -7.24 -11.49 -14.89
CA TYR A 98 -5.91 -11.75 -14.35
C TYR A 98 -4.86 -11.98 -15.46
N SER A 99 -5.25 -12.49 -16.63
CA SER A 99 -4.33 -12.65 -17.76
C SER A 99 -3.82 -11.31 -18.30
N THR A 100 -4.61 -10.23 -18.19
CA THR A 100 -4.20 -8.89 -18.66
C THR A 100 -3.06 -8.29 -17.85
N ILE A 101 -2.83 -8.81 -16.64
CA ILE A 101 -1.72 -8.43 -15.75
C ILE A 101 -0.66 -9.54 -15.66
N GLY A 102 -0.69 -10.50 -16.59
CA GLY A 102 0.33 -11.56 -16.72
C GLY A 102 0.22 -12.70 -15.71
N LEU A 103 -0.91 -12.83 -15.01
CA LEU A 103 -1.18 -13.98 -14.16
C LEU A 103 -1.72 -15.16 -14.97
N ASN A 104 -1.40 -16.37 -14.54
CA ASN A 104 -1.93 -17.61 -15.12
C ASN A 104 -2.98 -18.28 -14.21
N SER A 105 -3.32 -17.63 -13.11
CA SER A 105 -4.31 -18.06 -12.11
C SER A 105 -4.91 -16.83 -11.44
N PRO A 106 -6.02 -16.97 -10.70
CA PRO A 106 -6.57 -15.89 -9.88
C PRO A 106 -5.50 -15.20 -9.04
N MET A 107 -5.61 -13.89 -8.86
CA MET A 107 -4.70 -13.14 -8.01
C MET A 107 -4.70 -13.73 -6.60
N PRO A 108 -3.54 -14.06 -6.02
CA PRO A 108 -3.47 -14.61 -4.68
C PRO A 108 -4.05 -13.62 -3.65
N PRO A 109 -4.58 -14.13 -2.53
CA PRO A 109 -5.10 -13.28 -1.46
C PRO A 109 -3.98 -12.44 -0.82
N PHE A 110 -4.39 -11.51 0.05
CA PHE A 110 -3.48 -10.61 0.77
C PHE A 110 -2.60 -9.80 -0.21
N LYS A 111 -1.38 -9.46 0.20
CA LYS A 111 -0.44 -8.62 -0.57
C LYS A 111 0.58 -9.42 -1.36
N LYS A 112 0.42 -10.74 -1.49
CA LYS A 112 1.44 -11.62 -2.08
C LYS A 112 1.81 -11.21 -3.50
N TYR A 113 0.81 -10.98 -4.36
CA TYR A 113 1.06 -10.54 -5.73
C TYR A 113 1.84 -9.21 -5.75
N HIS A 114 1.40 -8.22 -4.97
CA HIS A 114 2.01 -6.90 -4.91
C HIS A 114 3.46 -6.94 -4.44
N LEU A 115 3.74 -7.72 -3.39
CA LEU A 115 5.09 -7.87 -2.85
C LEU A 115 6.03 -8.58 -3.84
N LEU A 116 5.53 -9.58 -4.58
CA LEU A 116 6.31 -10.21 -5.66
C LEU A 116 6.59 -9.24 -6.81
N GLN A 117 5.67 -8.31 -7.09
CA GLN A 117 5.93 -7.26 -8.08
C GLN A 117 7.03 -6.30 -7.62
N VAL A 118 7.11 -5.96 -6.32
CA VAL A 118 8.21 -5.17 -5.75
C VAL A 118 9.55 -5.92 -5.87
N VAL A 119 9.58 -7.19 -5.46
CA VAL A 119 10.74 -8.09 -5.61
C VAL A 119 11.24 -8.08 -7.05
N SER A 120 10.33 -8.25 -8.02
CA SER A 120 10.66 -8.30 -9.44
C SER A 120 11.11 -6.96 -10.00
N SER A 121 10.48 -5.85 -9.64
CA SER A 121 10.80 -4.53 -10.21
C SER A 121 12.13 -3.99 -9.72
N ASP A 122 12.48 -4.32 -8.48
CA ASP A 122 13.65 -3.79 -7.80
C ASP A 122 14.81 -4.79 -7.74
N ASN A 123 14.61 -6.01 -8.28
CA ASN A 123 15.58 -7.11 -8.24
C ASN A 123 16.11 -7.37 -6.82
N LEU A 124 15.19 -7.43 -5.86
CA LEU A 124 15.44 -7.63 -4.44
C LEU A 124 14.99 -9.02 -4.00
N LEU A 125 15.53 -9.50 -2.89
CA LEU A 125 15.05 -10.69 -2.18
C LEU A 125 14.01 -10.29 -1.12
N PRO A 126 13.05 -11.17 -0.76
CA PRO A 126 12.04 -10.86 0.26
C PRO A 126 12.61 -10.32 1.58
N HIS A 127 13.71 -10.90 2.08
CA HIS A 127 14.36 -10.46 3.33
C HIS A 127 15.10 -9.13 3.22
N GLN A 128 15.16 -8.52 2.03
CA GLN A 128 15.71 -7.18 1.82
C GLN A 128 14.61 -6.10 1.81
N ILE A 129 13.34 -6.51 1.94
CA ILE A 129 12.18 -5.62 1.92
C ILE A 129 11.56 -5.60 3.31
N LEU A 130 11.47 -4.39 3.88
CA LEU A 130 10.67 -4.12 5.07
C LEU A 130 9.23 -3.82 4.64
N PHE A 131 8.32 -4.73 4.93
CA PHE A 131 6.90 -4.57 4.68
C PHE A 131 6.19 -3.94 5.89
N ILE A 132 5.48 -2.83 5.65
CA ILE A 132 4.75 -2.06 6.67
C ILE A 132 3.25 -2.11 6.34
N ASP A 133 2.42 -2.66 7.23
CA ASP A 133 0.97 -2.79 7.04
C ASP A 133 0.25 -2.81 8.40
N ASP A 134 -1.01 -2.40 8.40
CA ASP A 134 -1.89 -2.34 9.58
C ASP A 134 -2.73 -3.62 9.73
N ASP A 135 -3.00 -4.36 8.65
CA ASP A 135 -3.72 -5.63 8.68
C ASP A 135 -2.78 -6.78 9.06
N ILE A 136 -2.95 -7.29 10.28
CA ILE A 136 -2.17 -8.41 10.82
C ILE A 136 -2.17 -9.66 9.93
N ARG A 137 -3.21 -9.88 9.10
CA ARG A 137 -3.26 -11.02 8.18
C ARG A 137 -2.31 -10.82 7.00
N ASN A 138 -2.21 -9.60 6.47
CA ASN A 138 -1.21 -9.26 5.45
C ASN A 138 0.20 -9.47 6.02
N CYS A 139 0.44 -8.98 7.24
CA CYS A 139 1.70 -9.14 7.96
C CYS A 139 2.09 -10.61 8.13
N LYS A 140 1.18 -11.45 8.63
CA LYS A 140 1.44 -12.89 8.80
C LYS A 140 1.76 -13.61 7.48
N GLN A 141 1.02 -13.30 6.42
CA GLN A 141 1.28 -13.88 5.10
C GLN A 141 2.64 -13.44 4.55
N ALA A 142 2.97 -12.15 4.65
CA ALA A 142 4.26 -11.62 4.19
C ALA A 142 5.43 -12.25 4.97
N LEU A 143 5.28 -12.45 6.28
CA LEU A 143 6.28 -13.12 7.09
C LEU A 143 6.50 -14.57 6.59
N GLN A 144 5.43 -15.31 6.28
CA GLN A 144 5.53 -16.67 5.71
C GLN A 144 6.20 -16.69 4.34
N ASP A 145 6.00 -15.64 3.54
CA ASP A 145 6.63 -15.46 2.23
C ASP A 145 8.10 -14.96 2.32
N GLY A 146 8.65 -14.80 3.53
CA GLY A 146 10.06 -14.51 3.78
C GLY A 146 10.43 -13.02 3.90
N PHE A 147 9.43 -12.13 4.02
CA PHE A 147 9.64 -10.69 4.18
C PHE A 147 9.97 -10.32 5.64
N ILE A 148 10.62 -9.17 5.84
CA ILE A 148 10.70 -8.52 7.15
C ILE A 148 9.42 -7.71 7.34
N VAL A 149 8.79 -7.80 8.51
CA VAL A 149 7.48 -7.18 8.72
C VAL A 149 7.50 -6.24 9.91
N LEU A 150 6.92 -5.06 9.71
CA LEU A 150 6.59 -4.09 10.73
C LEU A 150 5.07 -3.95 10.75
N HIS A 151 4.44 -4.53 11.75
CA HIS A 151 3.00 -4.42 11.95
C HIS A 151 2.70 -3.13 12.72
N VAL A 152 1.76 -2.35 12.20
CA VAL A 152 1.29 -1.16 12.88
C VAL A 152 -0.09 -1.41 13.47
N GLY A 153 -0.16 -1.45 14.79
CA GLY A 153 -1.42 -1.62 15.51
C GLY A 153 -2.15 -0.31 15.78
N GLY A 154 -3.43 -0.44 16.13
CA GLY A 154 -4.31 0.66 16.53
C GLY A 154 -4.90 1.45 15.36
N ASP A 155 -5.86 2.32 15.68
CA ASP A 155 -6.68 3.02 14.68
C ASP A 155 -6.19 4.46 14.40
N THR A 156 -4.95 4.77 14.78
CA THR A 156 -4.39 6.13 14.71
C THR A 156 -3.39 6.33 13.57
N GLY A 157 -3.31 5.38 12.63
CA GLY A 157 -2.28 5.37 11.59
C GLY A 157 -0.90 5.03 12.14
N PHE A 158 0.16 5.49 11.46
CA PHE A 158 1.53 5.12 11.84
C PHE A 158 1.96 5.85 13.10
N SER A 159 2.27 5.11 14.16
CA SER A 159 2.96 5.64 15.32
C SER A 159 4.00 4.65 15.83
N PHE A 160 5.22 5.12 16.11
CA PHE A 160 6.30 4.39 16.76
C PHE A 160 5.90 3.77 18.09
N LYS A 161 4.84 4.28 18.73
CA LYS A 161 4.27 3.72 19.97
C LYS A 161 3.45 2.46 19.75
N SER A 162 3.01 2.18 18.52
CA SER A 162 2.13 1.05 18.18
C SER A 162 2.76 0.08 17.18
N ILE A 163 4.08 0.02 17.13
CA ILE A 163 4.83 -0.84 16.21
C ILE A 163 5.26 -2.14 16.87
N SER A 164 5.04 -3.25 16.17
CA SER A 164 5.68 -4.55 16.39
C SER A 164 6.60 -4.89 15.21
N VAL A 165 7.80 -5.40 15.49
CA VAL A 165 8.75 -5.83 14.45
C VAL A 165 8.99 -7.33 14.59
N ASP A 166 8.76 -8.05 13.48
CA ASP A 166 8.93 -9.49 13.41
C ASP A 166 9.84 -9.87 12.23
N PHE A 167 10.73 -10.83 12.47
CA PHE A 167 11.67 -11.35 11.48
C PHE A 167 11.31 -12.76 11.09
N TYR A 168 11.54 -13.11 9.82
CA TYR A 168 11.45 -14.49 9.39
C TYR A 168 12.48 -15.33 10.15
N LYS A 169 12.01 -16.34 10.88
CA LYS A 169 12.86 -17.31 11.56
C LYS A 169 13.13 -18.47 10.61
N SER A 170 14.36 -18.57 10.11
CA SER A 170 14.84 -19.77 9.43
C SER A 170 14.76 -20.94 10.43
N CYS A 171 13.99 -21.98 10.10
CA CYS A 171 14.06 -23.25 10.82
C CYS A 171 15.31 -24.02 10.41
#